data_AF-A0A2D6P8J3-F1
#
_entry.id   AF-A0A2D6P8J3-F1
#
_cell.length_a   1.000
_cell.length_b   1.000
_cell.length_c   1.000
_cell.angle_alpha   90.00
_cell.angle_beta   90.00
_cell.angle_gamma   90.00
#
_symmetry.space_group_name_H-M   'P 1'
#
loop_
_entity.id
_entity.type
_entity.pdbx_description
1 polymer ?
#
loop_
_entity_poly.entity_id
_entity_poly.type
_entity_poly.pdbx_seq_one_letter_code
_entity_poly.pdbx_strand_id
1 'polypeptide(L)' 'MTIVKKTEKNKIVVDLTGQDGNAFSLIKLASDLCKRLNRMGADYNYDIIYADMTKGDYENLVQVFDDYFGHLVILER' A
#
# COMPACT_ATOMS: atom_id res chain seq x y z
N MET A 1 14.18 -33.70 2.34
CA MET A 1 13.25 -33.03 3.26
C MET A 1 12.68 -31.82 2.55
N THR A 2 11.37 -31.86 2.30
CA THR A 2 10.62 -30.85 1.55
C THR A 2 10.49 -29.59 2.40
N ILE A 3 11.13 -28.50 1.99
CA ILE A 3 10.99 -27.22 2.69
C ILE A 3 9.64 -26.61 2.29
N VAL A 4 8.79 -26.43 3.29
CA VAL A 4 7.40 -25.98 3.17
C VAL A 4 7.35 -24.61 2.51
N LYS A 5 6.61 -24.48 1.39
CA LYS A 5 6.22 -23.18 0.80
C LYS A 5 5.39 -22.42 1.84
N LYS A 6 5.97 -21.41 2.49
CA LYS A 6 5.20 -20.44 3.30
C LYS A 6 4.40 -19.55 2.36
N THR A 7 3.28 -20.09 1.90
CA THR A 7 2.32 -19.39 1.03
C THR A 7 1.39 -18.57 1.93
N GLU A 8 1.96 -17.66 2.70
CA GLU A 8 1.14 -16.68 3.41
C GLU A 8 0.80 -15.61 2.37
N LYS A 9 -0.43 -15.71 1.85
CA LYS A 9 -1.12 -14.60 1.19
C LYS A 9 -1.40 -13.55 2.27
N ASN A 10 -0.34 -12.94 2.80
CA ASN A 10 -0.39 -11.84 3.76
C ASN A 10 -0.93 -10.64 3.00
N LYS A 11 -2.25 -10.46 3.04
CA LYS A 11 -2.83 -9.14 2.86
C LYS A 11 -2.09 -8.21 3.81
N ILE A 12 -1.59 -7.10 3.28
CA ILE A 12 -0.91 -6.13 4.11
C ILE A 12 -2.01 -5.47 4.92
N VAL A 13 -1.93 -5.55 6.24
CA VAL A 13 -2.86 -4.88 7.14
C VAL A 13 -2.14 -3.66 7.66
N VAL A 14 -2.75 -2.49 7.49
CA VAL A 14 -2.22 -1.22 7.98
C VAL A 14 -3.17 -0.69 9.02
N ASP A 15 -2.67 -0.57 10.24
CA ASP A 15 -3.38 0.07 11.33
C ASP A 15 -3.19 1.59 11.22
N LEU A 16 -4.29 2.30 10.94
CA LEU A 16 -4.30 3.75 10.79
C LEU A 16 -4.20 4.50 12.13
N THR A 17 -4.43 3.81 13.26
CA THR A 17 -4.33 4.42 14.60
C THR A 17 -2.93 4.35 15.19
N GLY A 18 -2.09 3.47 14.66
CA GLY A 18 -0.72 3.25 15.07
C GLY A 18 0.31 4.10 14.31
N GLN A 19 1.57 3.83 14.63
CA GLN A 19 2.72 4.48 13.99
C GLN A 19 2.82 4.18 12.49
N ASP A 20 2.29 3.03 12.07
CA ASP A 20 2.24 2.58 10.68
C ASP A 20 1.17 3.33 9.85
N GLY A 21 0.21 3.97 10.50
CA GLY A 21 -0.85 4.77 9.88
C GLY A 21 -0.41 6.16 9.42
N ASN A 22 0.80 6.60 9.72
CA ASN A 22 1.28 7.93 9.33
C ASN A 22 1.34 8.08 7.79
N ALA A 23 1.06 9.29 7.29
CA ALA A 23 1.18 9.68 5.89
C ALA A 23 2.49 9.19 5.23
N PHE A 24 3.63 9.41 5.89
CA PHE A 24 4.94 8.97 5.36
C PHE A 24 5.08 7.45 5.29
N SER A 25 4.52 6.73 6.26
CA SER A 25 4.51 5.26 6.30
C SER A 25 3.66 4.71 5.15
N LEU A 26 2.47 5.28 4.93
CA LEU A 26 1.58 4.93 3.82
C LEU A 26 2.19 5.22 2.45
N ILE A 27 2.84 6.37 2.28
CA ILE A 27 3.56 6.71 1.04
C ILE A 27 4.67 5.70 0.75
N LYS A 28 5.47 5.35 1.76
CA LYS A 28 6.54 4.37 1.61
C LYS A 28 5.97 3.01 1.22
N LEU A 29 4.89 2.60 1.88
CA LEU A 29 4.19 1.35 1.58
C LEU A 29 3.63 1.35 0.14
N ALA A 30 3.03 2.46 -0.31
CA ALA A 30 2.57 2.62 -1.68
C ALA A 30 3.70 2.42 -2.71
N SER A 31 4.90 2.95 -2.42
CA SER A 31 6.08 2.75 -3.26
C SER A 31 6.48 1.27 -3.37
N ASP A 32 6.54 0.57 -2.23
CA ASP A 32 6.86 -0.85 -2.18
C ASP A 32 5.80 -1.72 -2.89
N LEU A 33 4.52 -1.36 -2.73
CA LEU A 33 3.40 -2.01 -3.42
C LEU A 33 3.47 -1.82 -4.94
N CYS A 34 3.66 -0.59 -5.42
CA CYS A 34 3.85 -0.31 -6.84
C CYS A 34 4.98 -1.15 -7.43
N LYS A 35 6.15 -1.18 -6.76
CA LYS A 35 7.29 -2.00 -7.21
C LYS A 35 6.99 -3.49 -7.23
N ARG A 36 6.14 -3.98 -6.32
CA ARG A 36 5.73 -5.39 -6.26
C ARG A 36 4.74 -5.72 -7.37
N LEU A 37 3.77 -4.85 -7.63
CA LEU A 37 2.78 -5.00 -8.70
C LEU A 37 3.42 -4.89 -10.08
N ASN A 38 4.32 -3.94 -10.27
CA ASN A 38 5.08 -3.82 -11.52
C ASN A 38 5.92 -5.07 -11.80
N ARG A 39 6.51 -5.67 -10.76
CA ARG A 39 7.19 -6.97 -10.88
C ARG A 39 6.25 -8.13 -11.23
N MET A 40 4.97 -8.02 -10.91
CA MET A 40 3.93 -9.00 -11.28
C MET A 40 3.33 -8.75 -12.67
N GLY A 41 3.77 -7.69 -13.36
CA GLY A 41 3.29 -7.34 -14.71
C GLY A 41 2.12 -6.36 -14.73
N ALA A 42 1.81 -5.71 -13.61
CA ALA A 42 0.93 -4.54 -13.61
C ALA A 42 1.70 -3.28 -14.05
N ASP A 43 0.98 -2.22 -14.43
CA ASP A 43 1.58 -0.93 -14.82
C ASP A 43 1.09 0.16 -13.84
N TYR A 44 1.71 0.21 -12.67
CA TYR A 44 1.46 1.22 -11.64
C TYR A 44 2.55 2.29 -11.68
N ASN A 45 2.14 3.54 -11.85
CA ASN A 45 3.05 4.68 -11.83
C ASN A 45 3.06 5.34 -10.44
N TYR A 46 4.12 5.09 -9.68
CA TYR A 46 4.27 5.61 -8.32
C TYR A 46 4.28 7.15 -8.27
N ASP A 47 4.87 7.83 -9.26
CA ASP A 47 4.93 9.31 -9.26
C ASP A 47 3.55 9.95 -9.34
N ILE A 48 2.63 9.36 -10.11
CA ILE A 48 1.24 9.84 -10.22
C ILE A 48 0.52 9.61 -8.88
N ILE A 49 0.62 8.40 -8.34
CA ILE A 49 -0.03 8.04 -7.07
C ILE A 49 0.51 8.90 -5.93
N TYR A 50 1.83 9.14 -5.90
CA TYR A 50 2.48 10.01 -4.91
C TYR A 50 1.99 11.45 -5.02
N ALA A 51 1.86 11.97 -6.24
CA ALA A 51 1.31 13.31 -6.46
C ALA A 51 -0.12 13.41 -5.93
N ASP A 52 -1.00 12.44 -6.23
CA ASP A 52 -2.38 12.44 -5.73
C ASP A 52 -2.46 12.24 -4.20
N MET A 53 -1.61 11.38 -3.63
CA MET A 53 -1.51 11.17 -2.17
C MET A 53 -1.02 12.43 -1.43
N THR A 54 -0.20 13.26 -2.07
CA THR A 54 0.37 14.48 -1.45
C THR A 54 -0.37 15.77 -1.80
N LYS A 55 -1.40 15.70 -2.65
CA LYS A 55 -2.17 16.85 -3.13
C LYS A 55 -3.16 17.42 -2.10
N GLY A 56 -3.55 16.63 -1.10
CA GLY A 56 -4.57 16.99 -0.12
C GLY A 56 -4.17 16.68 1.31
N ASP A 57 -5.17 16.64 2.19
CA ASP A 57 -5.01 16.31 3.60
C ASP A 57 -4.81 14.80 3.84
N TYR A 58 -4.57 14.42 5.10
CA TYR A 58 -4.39 13.03 5.51
C TYR A 58 -5.55 12.12 5.08
N GLU A 59 -6.80 12.59 5.15
CA GLU A 59 -7.97 11.80 4.73
C GLU A 59 -7.97 11.54 3.22
N ASN A 60 -7.57 12.53 2.42
CA ASN A 60 -7.38 12.36 0.98
C ASN A 60 -6.26 11.33 0.69
N LEU A 61 -5.16 11.38 1.45
CA LEU A 61 -4.08 10.40 1.31
C LEU A 61 -4.58 8.98 1.56
N VAL A 62 -5.35 8.75 2.63
CA VAL A 62 -5.91 7.44 2.95
C VAL A 62 -6.91 6.99 1.88
N GLN A 63 -7.78 7.90 1.42
CA GLN A 63 -8.76 7.58 0.37
C GLN A 63 -8.09 7.21 -0.95
N VAL A 64 -7.12 8.01 -1.42
CA VAL A 64 -6.34 7.73 -2.63
C VAL A 64 -5.61 6.39 -2.49
N PHE A 65 -5.01 6.14 -1.32
CA PHE A 65 -4.34 4.86 -1.06
C PHE A 65 -5.33 3.68 -1.10
N ASP A 66 -6.52 3.80 -0.53
CA ASP A 66 -7.56 2.76 -0.57
C ASP A 66 -8.09 2.53 -2.00
N ASP A 67 -8.30 3.60 -2.77
CA ASP A 67 -8.72 3.49 -4.18
C ASP A 67 -7.72 2.70 -5.02
N TYR A 68 -6.42 2.95 -4.84
CA TYR A 68 -5.36 2.23 -5.57
C TYR A 68 -5.04 0.85 -5.00
N PHE A 69 -4.99 0.71 -3.67
CA PHE A 69 -4.44 -0.47 -3.00
C PHE A 69 -5.40 -1.19 -2.07
N GLY A 70 -6.63 -0.73 -1.86
CA GLY A 70 -7.64 -1.36 -1.00
C GLY A 70 -8.01 -2.79 -1.45
N HIS A 71 -7.71 -3.15 -2.70
CA HIS A 71 -7.81 -4.52 -3.18
C HIS A 71 -6.68 -5.46 -2.68
N LEU A 72 -5.56 -4.90 -2.23
CA LEU A 72 -4.34 -5.61 -1.76
C LEU A 72 -4.07 -5.41 -0.27
N VAL A 73 -4.49 -4.27 0.27
CA VAL A 73 -4.24 -3.80 1.62
C VAL A 73 -5.57 -3.67 2.34
N ILE A 74 -5.61 -4.05 3.61
CA ILE A 74 -6.74 -3.80 4.49
C ILE A 74 -6.33 -2.66 5.42
N LEU A 75 -7.08 -1.57 5.37
CA LEU A 75 -6.94 -0.45 6.30
C LEU A 75 -7.85 -0.70 7.49
N GLU A 76 -7.25 -0.85 8.68
CA GLU A 76 -8.00 -0.99 9.93
C GLU A 76 -7.85 0.30 10.76
N ARG A 77 -8.92 0.69 11.44
CA ARG A 77 -9.02 1.88 12.31
C ARG A 77 -9.62 1.48 13.65
#